data_AF-A0A852ZYV6-F1
#
_entry.id   AF-A0A852ZYV6-F1
#
_cell.length_a   1.000
_cell.length_b   1.000
_cell.length_c   1.000
_cell.angle_alpha   90.00
_cell.angle_beta   90.00
_cell.angle_gamma   90.00
#
_symmetry.space_group_name_H-M   'P 1'
#
loop_
_entity.id
_entity.type
_entity.pdbx_description
1 polymer ?
#
loop_
_entity_poly.entity_id
_entity_poly.type
_entity_poly.pdbx_seq_one_letter_code
_entity_poly.pdbx_strand_id
1 'polypeptide(L)'
;MVGEDMEAGTPEDPVERLTTSVHPLEATVGEDRELRAMALGELRAARRHLQQQEADLSYLRRLLQGRIDILRAELADRRQAQEAAARQAAAQQAAGGAGERAESGPGGPGEQRAGYGPTRSGTGDVLFGDHVLRRLPQILADAPSPVRSSARHVTLRTPGDGEYLDRLHAVLGDVALSDLHARSEAELGRALERLAAQEHRVSTRRQQLQRMVDGCSREITRRYRDGEARVEDLLAPG
;
A
#
# COMPACT_ATOMS: atom_id res chain seq x y z
N MET A 1 29.14 7.87 38.38
CA MET A 1 27.78 7.48 37.94
C MET A 1 27.37 8.41 36.80
N VAL A 2 27.85 8.11 35.59
CA VAL A 2 27.33 8.71 34.36
C VAL A 2 26.56 7.57 33.70
N GLY A 3 25.27 7.82 33.48
CA GLY A 3 24.32 6.83 32.97
C GLY A 3 24.80 6.28 31.63
N GLU A 4 24.75 4.97 31.53
CA GLU A 4 24.81 4.26 30.27
C GLU A 4 23.59 4.73 29.45
N ASP A 5 23.87 5.45 28.37
CA ASP A 5 22.91 5.66 27.30
C ASP A 5 22.52 4.27 26.78
N MET A 6 21.35 3.80 27.20
CA MET A 6 20.64 2.72 26.53
C MET A 6 20.39 3.19 25.10
N GLU A 7 21.29 2.78 24.22
CA GLU A 7 21.14 2.81 22.78
C GLU A 7 19.86 2.05 22.44
N ALA A 8 18.75 2.79 22.37
CA ALA A 8 17.47 2.25 21.93
C ALA A 8 17.66 1.81 20.48
N GLY A 9 17.91 0.52 20.30
CA GLY A 9 18.03 -0.10 18.99
C GLY A 9 16.90 0.39 18.10
N THR A 10 17.25 0.89 16.92
CA THR A 10 16.29 1.32 15.91
C THR A 10 15.16 0.28 15.84
N PRO A 11 13.88 0.67 15.95
CA PRO A 11 12.79 -0.29 15.82
C PRO A 11 12.94 -0.95 14.46
N GLU A 12 13.36 -2.22 14.45
CA GLU A 12 13.56 -2.95 13.20
C GLU A 12 12.25 -2.93 12.41
N ASP A 13 12.34 -2.63 11.11
CA ASP A 13 11.17 -2.52 10.24
C ASP A 13 10.38 -3.84 10.27
N PRO A 14 9.12 -3.86 10.73
CA PRO A 14 8.35 -5.11 10.83
C PRO A 14 8.15 -5.77 9.45
N VAL A 15 8.18 -4.99 8.36
CA VAL A 15 8.18 -5.52 7.00
C VAL A 15 9.50 -6.21 6.66
N GLU A 16 10.62 -5.73 7.19
CA GLU A 16 11.92 -6.39 7.06
C GLU A 16 11.90 -7.79 7.64
N ARG A 17 11.39 -7.94 8.87
CA ARG A 17 11.30 -9.27 9.49
C ARG A 17 10.42 -10.24 8.69
N LEU A 18 9.31 -9.75 8.15
CA LEU A 18 8.40 -10.55 7.33
C LEU A 18 8.98 -10.91 5.96
N THR A 19 9.87 -10.07 5.41
CA THR A 19 10.44 -10.28 4.07
C THR A 19 11.80 -10.97 4.09
N THR A 20 12.54 -10.86 5.19
CA THR A 20 13.89 -11.42 5.37
C THR A 20 13.88 -12.77 6.10
N SER A 21 12.78 -13.18 6.74
CA SER A 21 12.69 -14.52 7.31
C SER A 21 12.79 -15.56 6.18
N VAL A 22 13.95 -16.23 6.11
CA VAL A 22 14.22 -17.33 5.19
C VAL A 22 13.94 -18.62 5.94
N HIS A 23 12.88 -19.33 5.57
CA HIS A 23 12.65 -20.66 6.11
C HIS A 23 13.70 -21.65 5.56
N PRO A 24 14.20 -22.64 6.32
CA PRO A 24 15.21 -23.60 5.86
C PRO A 24 14.86 -24.32 4.55
N LEU A 25 13.56 -24.55 4.31
CA LEU A 25 13.05 -25.14 3.06
C LEU A 25 13.25 -24.25 1.83
N GLU A 26 13.37 -22.93 2.01
CA GLU A 26 13.65 -22.01 0.91
C GLU A 26 15.10 -22.05 0.48
N ALA A 27 16.02 -22.28 1.43
CA ALA A 27 17.44 -22.44 1.11
C ALA A 27 17.71 -23.67 0.25
N THR A 28 16.85 -24.70 0.34
CA THR A 28 16.95 -25.96 -0.41
C THR A 28 16.20 -25.98 -1.75
N VAL A 29 15.45 -24.92 -2.07
CA VAL A 29 14.62 -24.83 -3.29
C VAL A 29 15.28 -23.91 -4.34
N GLY A 30 16.54 -23.52 -4.11
CA GLY A 30 17.29 -22.61 -4.97
C GLY A 30 17.73 -23.22 -6.30
N GLU A 31 17.97 -24.55 -6.34
CA GLU A 31 18.51 -25.21 -7.54
C GLU A 31 17.58 -26.30 -8.11
N ASP A 32 17.46 -26.34 -9.45
CA ASP A 32 16.70 -27.38 -10.16
C ASP A 32 17.21 -28.80 -9.82
N ARG A 33 18.49 -28.95 -9.47
CA ARG A 33 19.09 -30.24 -9.08
C ARG A 33 18.57 -30.71 -7.72
N GLU A 34 18.38 -29.81 -6.77
CA GLU A 34 17.89 -30.12 -5.43
C GLU A 34 16.43 -30.57 -5.49
N LEU A 35 15.61 -29.88 -6.30
CA LEU A 35 14.21 -30.26 -6.55
C LEU A 35 14.08 -31.67 -7.13
N ARG A 36 15.01 -32.08 -8.00
CA ARG A 36 15.05 -33.43 -8.57
C ARG A 36 15.41 -34.50 -7.53
N ALA A 37 16.22 -34.15 -6.53
CA ALA A 37 16.66 -35.08 -5.49
C ALA A 37 15.60 -35.29 -4.38
N MET A 38 14.71 -34.31 -4.15
CA MET A 38 13.66 -34.41 -3.12
C MET A 38 12.68 -35.56 -3.39
N ALA A 39 12.17 -36.19 -2.32
CA ALA A 39 11.06 -37.12 -2.47
C ALA A 39 9.78 -36.37 -2.91
N LEU A 40 8.86 -37.06 -3.60
CA LEU A 40 7.63 -36.42 -4.11
C LEU A 40 6.76 -35.82 -3.00
N GLY A 41 6.68 -36.49 -1.84
CA GLY A 41 5.97 -35.99 -0.66
C GLY A 41 6.58 -34.71 -0.10
N GLU A 42 7.91 -34.66 -0.01
CA GLU A 42 8.66 -33.49 0.44
C GLU A 42 8.51 -32.32 -0.53
N LEU A 43 8.59 -32.57 -1.84
CA LEU A 43 8.39 -31.56 -2.88
C LEU A 43 6.98 -30.96 -2.84
N ARG A 44 5.95 -31.79 -2.61
CA ARG A 44 4.57 -31.33 -2.41
C ARG A 44 4.43 -30.50 -1.12
N ALA A 45 5.08 -30.92 -0.03
CA ALA A 45 5.07 -30.19 1.23
C ALA A 45 5.76 -28.82 1.10
N ALA A 46 6.95 -28.79 0.48
CA ALA A 46 7.68 -27.55 0.19
C ALA A 46 6.84 -26.61 -0.68
N ARG A 47 6.22 -27.11 -1.76
CA ARG A 47 5.33 -26.29 -2.60
C ARG A 47 4.18 -25.69 -1.79
N ARG A 48 3.49 -26.47 -0.94
CA ARG A 48 2.38 -25.97 -0.11
C ARG A 48 2.84 -24.89 0.86
N HIS A 49 4.00 -25.09 1.50
CA HIS A 49 4.57 -24.10 2.42
C HIS A 49 4.90 -22.78 1.71
N LEU A 50 5.60 -22.85 0.58
CA LEU A 50 5.94 -21.68 -0.24
C LEU A 50 4.70 -20.96 -0.78
N GLN A 51 3.66 -21.71 -1.15
CA GLN A 51 2.37 -21.15 -1.59
C GLN A 51 1.68 -20.40 -0.45
N GLN A 52 1.74 -20.91 0.78
CA GLN A 52 1.18 -20.22 1.94
C GLN A 52 1.91 -18.90 2.21
N GLN A 53 3.26 -18.93 2.28
CA GLN A 53 4.06 -17.72 2.46
C GLN A 53 3.83 -16.68 1.35
N GLU A 54 3.67 -17.13 0.10
CA GLU A 54 3.39 -16.23 -1.04
C GLU A 54 2.00 -15.59 -0.94
N ALA A 55 1.00 -16.37 -0.51
CA ALA A 55 -0.35 -15.88 -0.28
C ALA A 55 -0.38 -14.84 0.85
N ASP A 56 0.36 -15.10 1.93
CA ASP A 56 0.49 -14.21 3.07
C ASP A 56 1.13 -12.86 2.64
N LEU A 57 2.25 -12.90 1.91
CA LEU A 57 2.85 -11.67 1.36
C LEU A 57 1.95 -10.97 0.34
N SER A 58 1.17 -11.71 -0.44
CA SER A 58 0.19 -11.12 -1.37
C SER A 58 -0.92 -10.36 -0.65
N TYR A 59 -1.36 -10.88 0.51
CA TYR A 59 -2.30 -10.18 1.38
C TYR A 59 -1.69 -8.87 1.91
N LEU A 60 -0.49 -8.92 2.49
CA LEU A 60 0.20 -7.71 2.97
C LEU A 60 0.43 -6.69 1.85
N ARG A 61 0.88 -7.14 0.68
CA ARG A 61 1.09 -6.29 -0.49
C ARG A 61 -0.19 -5.55 -0.85
N ARG A 62 -1.34 -6.24 -0.87
CA ARG A 62 -2.62 -5.64 -1.21
C ARG A 62 -3.04 -4.58 -0.20
N LEU A 63 -2.80 -4.82 1.09
CA LEU A 63 -3.04 -3.82 2.13
C LEU A 63 -2.15 -2.59 1.93
N LEU A 64 -0.85 -2.77 1.72
CA LEU A 64 0.08 -1.65 1.47
C LEU A 64 -0.33 -0.85 0.24
N GLN A 65 -0.71 -1.51 -0.85
CA GLN A 65 -1.22 -0.86 -2.06
C GLN A 65 -2.45 0.00 -1.78
N GLY A 66 -3.47 -0.56 -1.10
CA GLY A 66 -4.67 0.20 -0.75
C GLY A 66 -4.36 1.45 0.08
N ARG A 67 -3.42 1.34 1.03
CA ARG A 67 -2.96 2.49 1.82
C ARG A 67 -2.26 3.55 0.97
N ILE A 68 -1.37 3.12 0.08
CA ILE A 68 -0.65 3.98 -0.87
C ILE A 68 -1.64 4.72 -1.77
N ASP A 69 -2.64 4.02 -2.29
CA ASP A 69 -3.62 4.60 -3.22
C ASP A 69 -4.52 5.63 -2.53
N ILE A 70 -4.91 5.37 -1.28
CA ILE A 70 -5.60 6.36 -0.43
C ILE A 70 -4.76 7.62 -0.24
N LEU A 71 -3.47 7.49 0.11
CA LEU A 71 -2.57 8.64 0.30
C LEU A 71 -2.35 9.43 -1.00
N ARG A 72 -2.19 8.73 -2.13
CA ARG A 72 -2.07 9.37 -3.45
C ARG A 72 -3.32 10.15 -3.82
N ALA A 73 -4.50 9.59 -3.55
CA ALA A 73 -5.77 10.26 -3.81
C ALA A 73 -5.91 11.53 -2.98
N GLU A 74 -5.62 11.47 -1.67
CA GLU A 74 -5.66 12.63 -0.79
C GLU A 74 -4.71 13.75 -1.25
N LEU A 75 -3.45 13.41 -1.57
CA LEU A 75 -2.48 14.38 -2.06
C LEU A 75 -2.90 15.01 -3.40
N ALA A 76 -3.47 14.21 -4.30
CA ALA A 76 -3.99 14.70 -5.57
C ALA A 76 -5.16 15.68 -5.37
N ASP A 77 -6.09 15.35 -4.47
CA ASP A 77 -7.26 16.18 -4.15
C ASP A 77 -6.84 17.53 -3.54
N ARG A 78 -5.84 17.53 -2.63
CA ARG A 78 -5.26 18.77 -2.07
C ARG A 78 -4.64 19.65 -3.15
N ARG A 79 -3.85 19.07 -4.04
CA ARG A 79 -3.22 19.81 -5.14
C ARG A 79 -4.27 20.46 -6.05
N GLN A 80 -5.31 19.71 -6.41
CA GLN A 80 -6.43 20.24 -7.21
C GLN A 80 -7.15 21.41 -6.51
N ALA A 81 -7.33 21.33 -5.20
CA ALA A 81 -7.95 22.40 -4.40
C ALA A 81 -7.08 23.66 -4.38
N GLN A 82 -5.76 23.53 -4.16
CA GLN A 82 -4.82 24.64 -4.21
C GLN A 82 -4.80 25.30 -5.60
N GLU A 83 -4.79 24.51 -6.68
CA GLU A 83 -4.86 25.01 -8.05
C GLU A 83 -6.19 25.74 -8.35
N ALA A 84 -7.31 25.26 -7.81
CA ALA A 84 -8.60 25.94 -7.95
C ALA A 84 -8.62 27.28 -7.20
N ALA A 85 -8.10 27.32 -5.97
CA ALA A 85 -7.98 28.55 -5.18
C ALA A 85 -7.06 29.58 -5.85
N ALA A 86 -5.90 29.14 -6.38
CA ALA A 86 -4.99 30.01 -7.12
C ALA A 86 -5.63 30.61 -8.38
N ARG A 87 -6.40 29.82 -9.14
CA ARG A 87 -7.16 30.30 -10.30
C ARG A 87 -8.23 31.34 -9.91
N GLN A 88 -8.93 31.13 -8.80
CA GLN A 88 -9.93 32.07 -8.30
C GLN A 88 -9.27 33.39 -7.86
N ALA A 89 -8.15 33.34 -7.15
CA ALA A 89 -7.40 34.53 -6.74
C ALA A 89 -6.90 35.34 -7.96
N ALA A 90 -6.36 34.67 -8.99
CA ALA A 90 -5.93 35.33 -10.22
C ALA A 90 -7.10 36.00 -10.96
N ALA A 91 -8.27 35.36 -11.01
CA ALA A 91 -9.47 35.94 -11.63
C ALA A 91 -9.98 37.18 -10.86
N GLN A 92 -9.93 37.15 -9.52
CA GLN A 92 -10.29 38.30 -8.68
C GLN A 92 -9.34 39.49 -8.88
N GLN A 93 -8.03 39.23 -9.00
CA GLN A 93 -7.04 40.26 -9.28
C GLN A 93 -7.23 40.89 -10.66
N ALA A 94 -7.54 40.09 -11.69
CA ALA A 94 -7.85 40.59 -13.03
C ALA A 94 -9.13 41.46 -13.06
N ALA A 95 -10.13 41.12 -12.27
CA ALA A 95 -11.35 41.92 -12.11
C ALA A 95 -11.12 43.22 -11.31
N GLY A 96 -10.23 43.19 -10.31
CA GLY A 96 -9.86 44.37 -9.51
C GLY A 96 -9.03 45.40 -10.27
N GLY A 97 -8.20 44.98 -11.24
CA GLY A 97 -7.38 45.88 -12.06
C GLY A 97 -8.14 46.76 -13.07
N ALA A 98 -9.43 46.49 -13.31
CA ALA A 98 -10.28 47.29 -14.19
C ALA A 98 -11.02 48.43 -13.46
N GLY A 99 -10.92 48.53 -12.12
CA GLY A 99 -11.65 49.51 -11.30
C GLY A 99 -10.93 50.82 -10.98
N GLU A 100 -9.68 51.03 -11.44
CA GLU A 100 -8.85 52.20 -11.06
C GLU A 100 -8.53 53.16 -12.23
N ARG A 101 -9.49 53.40 -13.13
CA ARG A 101 -9.46 54.58 -14.02
C ARG A 101 -10.83 55.24 -14.11
N ALA A 102 -10.92 56.42 -13.49
CA ALA A 102 -12.05 57.34 -13.28
C ALA A 102 -12.59 57.21 -11.84
N GLU A 103 -12.56 58.23 -10.97
CA GLU A 103 -12.73 59.66 -11.18
C GLU A 103 -11.98 60.47 -10.12
N SER A 104 -11.19 61.46 -10.55
CA SER A 104 -10.69 62.55 -9.70
C SER A 104 -11.78 63.61 -9.60
N GLY A 105 -12.60 63.57 -8.54
CA GLY A 105 -13.55 64.63 -8.17
C GLY A 105 -13.48 64.87 -6.65
N PRO A 106 -13.32 66.11 -6.16
CA PRO A 106 -13.10 66.33 -4.74
C PRO A 106 -14.42 66.48 -3.95
N GLY A 107 -14.52 65.72 -2.85
CA GLY A 107 -14.94 66.24 -1.54
C GLY A 107 -16.42 66.14 -1.13
N GLY A 108 -16.67 65.36 -0.07
CA GLY A 108 -17.84 65.47 0.81
C GLY A 108 -17.94 64.33 1.83
N PRO A 109 -17.91 64.57 3.16
CA PRO A 109 -17.80 63.51 4.17
C PRO A 109 -19.19 63.04 4.66
N GLY A 110 -19.33 61.74 4.96
CA GLY A 110 -20.54 61.26 5.64
C GLY A 110 -20.65 59.75 5.79
N GLU A 111 -20.62 59.32 7.06
CA GLU A 111 -21.23 58.11 7.61
C GLU A 111 -20.58 56.73 7.38
N GLN A 112 -19.84 56.35 8.43
CA GLN A 112 -19.64 54.98 8.89
C GLN A 112 -20.96 54.19 8.93
N ARG A 113 -21.02 53.13 8.14
CA ARG A 113 -21.80 51.94 8.49
C ARG A 113 -20.87 50.74 8.55
N ALA A 114 -20.72 50.22 9.77
CA ALA A 114 -20.11 48.94 10.06
C ALA A 114 -20.93 47.83 9.38
N GLY A 115 -20.51 47.46 8.17
CA GLY A 115 -20.94 46.25 7.49
C GLY A 115 -20.02 45.11 7.91
N TYR A 116 -20.46 44.34 8.89
CA TYR A 116 -19.89 43.04 9.25
C TYR A 116 -19.99 42.11 8.02
N GLY A 117 -18.91 42.03 7.25
CA GLY A 117 -18.75 41.08 6.14
C GLY A 117 -18.52 39.69 6.72
N PRO A 118 -19.26 38.65 6.28
CA PRO A 118 -19.25 37.36 6.94
C PRO A 118 -17.90 36.69 6.75
N THR A 119 -17.21 36.42 7.86
CA THR A 119 -16.17 35.39 7.92
C THR A 119 -16.80 34.07 7.53
N ARG A 120 -16.63 33.67 6.28
CA ARG A 120 -16.97 32.34 5.76
C ARG A 120 -15.75 31.89 4.95
N SER A 121 -15.17 30.73 5.14
CA SER A 121 -15.74 29.57 5.81
C SER A 121 -14.67 28.51 6.05
N GLY A 122 -14.54 28.06 7.30
CA GLY A 122 -13.93 26.76 7.63
C GLY A 122 -14.77 25.55 7.18
N THR A 123 -15.60 25.70 6.14
CA THR A 123 -16.35 24.58 5.51
C THR A 123 -15.57 23.92 4.38
N GLY A 124 -14.43 24.50 3.97
CA GLY A 124 -13.51 23.83 3.06
C GLY A 124 -12.93 22.57 3.69
N ASP A 125 -12.43 22.66 4.93
CA ASP A 125 -11.71 21.56 5.60
C ASP A 125 -12.54 20.31 5.86
N VAL A 126 -13.85 20.43 6.11
CA VAL A 126 -14.72 19.28 6.43
C VAL A 126 -15.13 18.49 5.18
N LEU A 127 -15.02 19.06 3.98
CA LEU A 127 -15.43 18.40 2.74
C LEU A 127 -14.34 17.49 2.14
N PHE A 128 -13.07 17.67 2.51
CA PHE A 128 -11.97 17.01 1.80
C PHE A 128 -11.85 15.50 2.11
N GLY A 129 -12.11 15.05 3.34
CA GLY A 129 -11.91 13.63 3.72
C GLY A 129 -13.13 12.80 3.42
N ASP A 130 -14.29 13.45 3.45
CA ASP A 130 -15.55 12.92 2.93
C ASP A 130 -15.43 12.57 1.43
N HIS A 131 -14.57 13.26 0.68
CA HIS A 131 -14.36 13.02 -0.75
C HIS A 131 -13.54 11.75 -1.03
N VAL A 132 -12.43 11.52 -0.31
CA VAL A 132 -11.64 10.29 -0.42
C VAL A 132 -12.49 9.08 -0.02
N LEU A 133 -13.24 9.19 1.09
CA LEU A 133 -14.13 8.13 1.57
C LEU A 133 -15.21 7.79 0.53
N ARG A 134 -15.85 8.78 -0.09
CA ARG A 134 -16.84 8.55 -1.16
C ARG A 134 -16.25 7.91 -2.41
N ARG A 135 -14.95 8.12 -2.68
CA ARG A 135 -14.23 7.58 -3.84
C ARG A 135 -13.49 6.28 -3.57
N LEU A 136 -13.54 5.74 -2.35
CA LEU A 136 -12.82 4.51 -1.99
C LEU A 136 -13.04 3.35 -2.97
N PRO A 137 -14.25 3.06 -3.47
CA PRO A 137 -14.45 1.99 -4.45
C PRO A 137 -13.65 2.21 -5.74
N GLN A 138 -13.53 3.45 -6.21
CA GLN A 138 -12.76 3.81 -7.40
C GLN A 138 -11.25 3.82 -7.11
N ILE A 139 -10.85 4.26 -5.92
CA ILE A 139 -9.44 4.31 -5.49
C ILE A 139 -8.86 2.90 -5.36
N LEU A 140 -9.62 1.97 -4.78
CA LEU A 140 -9.15 0.60 -4.51
C LEU A 140 -9.37 -0.36 -5.69
N ALA A 141 -10.09 0.07 -6.73
CA ALA A 141 -10.34 -0.76 -7.91
C ALA A 141 -9.04 -1.11 -8.63
N ASP A 142 -8.85 -2.41 -8.92
CA ASP A 142 -7.69 -2.86 -9.68
C ASP A 142 -7.78 -2.44 -11.14
N ALA A 143 -6.70 -1.85 -11.65
CA ALA A 143 -6.52 -1.71 -13.09
C ALA A 143 -6.36 -3.10 -13.72
N PRO A 144 -6.91 -3.32 -14.93
CA PRO A 144 -6.75 -4.58 -15.63
C PRO A 144 -5.25 -4.86 -15.86
N SER A 145 -4.79 -6.02 -15.38
CA SER A 145 -3.40 -6.44 -15.55
C SER A 145 -3.09 -6.70 -17.04
N PRO A 146 -1.97 -6.20 -17.57
CA PRO A 146 -1.53 -6.52 -18.93
C PRO A 146 -1.07 -7.98 -19.06
N VAL A 147 -0.72 -8.62 -17.94
CA VAL A 147 -0.32 -10.03 -17.90
C VAL A 147 -1.56 -10.90 -17.74
N ARG A 148 -1.84 -11.74 -18.74
CA ARG A 148 -2.87 -12.78 -18.64
C ARG A 148 -2.35 -13.92 -17.78
N SER A 149 -2.80 -13.99 -16.53
CA SER A 149 -2.63 -15.19 -15.71
C SER A 149 -3.72 -16.20 -16.05
N SER A 150 -3.35 -17.47 -16.20
CA SER A 150 -4.33 -18.56 -16.15
C SER A 150 -5.02 -18.57 -14.78
N ALA A 151 -6.30 -18.95 -14.75
CA ALA A 151 -7.05 -19.04 -13.50
C ALA A 151 -6.39 -20.09 -12.57
N ARG A 152 -6.13 -19.70 -11.33
CA ARG A 152 -5.62 -20.58 -10.27
C ARG A 152 -6.61 -20.59 -9.12
N HIS A 153 -6.68 -21.70 -8.38
CA HIS A 153 -7.43 -21.71 -7.13
C HIS A 153 -6.77 -20.74 -6.15
N VAL A 154 -7.53 -19.75 -5.69
CA VAL A 154 -7.11 -18.77 -4.68
C VAL A 154 -8.05 -18.91 -3.50
N THR A 155 -7.49 -19.24 -2.34
CA THR A 155 -8.24 -19.18 -1.09
C THR A 155 -8.09 -17.77 -0.52
N LEU A 156 -9.21 -17.05 -0.40
CA LEU A 156 -9.25 -15.80 0.35
C LEU A 156 -9.31 -16.16 1.84
N ARG A 157 -8.15 -16.20 2.48
CA ARG A 157 -8.04 -16.34 3.93
C ARG A 157 -7.25 -15.15 4.46
N THR A 158 -7.70 -14.63 5.60
CA THR A 158 -6.81 -13.88 6.47
C THR A 158 -5.65 -14.81 6.84
N PRO A 159 -4.39 -14.38 6.68
CA PRO A 159 -3.21 -15.18 7.00
C PRO A 159 -3.33 -15.87 8.36
N GLY A 160 -2.95 -17.14 8.40
CA GLY A 160 -3.37 -18.08 9.44
C GLY A 160 -2.24 -18.55 10.34
N ASP A 161 -1.91 -17.76 11.35
CA ASP A 161 -1.38 -18.10 12.67
C ASP A 161 -1.25 -16.79 13.49
N GLY A 162 -1.18 -16.88 14.82
CA GLY A 162 -1.12 -15.69 15.68
C GLY A 162 0.13 -14.84 15.43
N GLU A 163 1.26 -15.48 15.14
CA GLU A 163 2.55 -14.82 14.97
C GLU A 163 2.66 -14.01 13.66
N TYR A 164 2.02 -14.46 12.58
CA TYR A 164 1.94 -13.66 11.36
C TYR A 164 0.95 -12.50 11.52
N LEU A 165 -0.18 -12.70 12.21
CA LEU A 165 -1.14 -11.63 12.49
C LEU A 165 -0.55 -10.55 13.41
N ASP A 166 0.21 -10.92 14.43
CA ASP A 166 0.90 -9.97 15.31
C ASP A 166 1.92 -9.13 14.53
N ARG A 167 2.67 -9.77 13.61
CA ARG A 167 3.59 -9.08 12.71
C ARG A 167 2.87 -8.18 11.71
N LEU A 168 1.75 -8.62 11.13
CA LEU A 168 0.90 -7.78 10.28
C LEU A 168 0.37 -6.57 11.06
N HIS A 169 -0.11 -6.76 12.29
CA HIS A 169 -0.58 -5.65 13.13
C HIS A 169 0.54 -4.67 13.45
N ALA A 170 1.78 -5.12 13.64
CA ALA A 170 2.92 -4.24 13.78
C ALA A 170 3.19 -3.40 12.51
N VAL A 171 3.03 -3.97 11.31
CA VAL A 171 3.15 -3.23 10.03
C VAL A 171 1.97 -2.26 9.82
N LEU A 172 0.76 -2.69 10.15
CA LEU A 172 -0.49 -1.97 9.86
C LEU A 172 -0.85 -0.94 10.94
N GLY A 173 -0.30 -1.08 12.15
CA GLY A 173 -0.51 -0.18 13.28
C GLY A 173 0.09 1.22 13.09
N ASP A 174 0.75 1.48 11.96
CA ASP A 174 1.29 2.78 11.63
C ASP A 174 0.15 3.80 11.39
N VAL A 175 -0.03 4.72 12.34
CA VAL A 175 -1.15 5.67 12.56
C VAL A 175 -1.31 6.72 11.44
N ALA A 176 -0.58 6.61 10.34
CA ALA A 176 -0.56 7.59 9.25
C ALA A 176 -1.90 7.74 8.50
N LEU A 177 -2.81 6.77 8.61
CA LEU A 177 -4.13 6.81 7.96
C LEU A 177 -5.29 7.16 8.90
N SER A 178 -5.05 7.24 10.21
CA SER A 178 -6.14 7.39 11.18
C SER A 178 -6.81 8.77 11.13
N ASP A 179 -6.08 9.80 10.70
CA ASP A 179 -6.61 11.13 10.42
C ASP A 179 -5.78 11.80 9.32
N LEU A 180 -6.28 11.77 8.08
CA LEU A 180 -5.59 12.39 6.94
C LEU A 180 -5.61 13.92 7.03
N HIS A 181 -6.65 14.52 7.62
CA HIS A 181 -6.82 15.97 7.69
C HIS A 181 -5.86 16.64 8.63
N ALA A 182 -5.57 16.01 9.76
CA ALA A 182 -4.60 16.54 10.72
C ALA A 182 -3.15 16.49 10.21
N ARG A 183 -2.87 15.85 9.07
CA ARG A 183 -1.53 15.69 8.51
C ARG A 183 -1.22 16.71 7.43
N SER A 184 -0.01 17.23 7.45
CA SER A 184 0.52 18.10 6.40
C SER A 184 0.84 17.31 5.12
N GLU A 185 0.89 18.02 3.99
CA GLU A 185 1.27 17.44 2.70
C GLU A 185 2.65 16.77 2.73
N ALA A 186 3.61 17.38 3.44
CA ALA A 186 4.96 16.84 3.62
C ALA A 186 5.01 15.58 4.50
N GLU A 187 4.13 15.46 5.50
CA GLU A 187 4.01 14.22 6.29
C GLU A 187 3.38 13.10 5.48
N LEU A 188 2.32 13.39 4.71
CA LEU A 188 1.69 12.42 3.81
C LEU A 188 2.67 11.95 2.73
N GLY A 189 3.48 12.85 2.16
CA GLY A 189 4.54 12.51 1.21
C GLY A 189 5.60 11.56 1.80
N ARG A 190 6.11 11.86 3.00
CA ARG A 190 7.07 10.98 3.71
C ARG A 190 6.46 9.61 4.05
N ALA A 191 5.19 9.58 4.44
CA ALA A 191 4.48 8.33 4.70
C ALA A 191 4.31 7.50 3.41
N LEU A 192 3.98 8.15 2.29
CA LEU A 192 3.86 7.51 0.99
C LEU A 192 5.20 6.88 0.53
N GLU A 193 6.32 7.59 0.68
CA GLU A 193 7.65 7.08 0.35
C GLU A 193 8.00 5.84 1.17
N ARG A 194 7.76 5.88 2.49
CA ARG A 194 7.97 4.72 3.38
C ARG A 194 7.13 3.52 2.97
N LEU A 195 5.82 3.72 2.75
CA LEU A 195 4.93 2.64 2.35
C LEU A 195 5.30 2.07 0.98
N ALA A 196 5.72 2.91 0.02
CA ALA A 196 6.17 2.46 -1.28
C ALA A 196 7.43 1.60 -1.20
N ALA A 197 8.40 1.98 -0.36
CA ALA A 197 9.59 1.16 -0.10
C ALA A 197 9.21 -0.20 0.52
N GLN A 198 8.29 -0.21 1.49
CA GLN A 198 7.78 -1.44 2.09
C GLN A 198 7.04 -2.33 1.08
N GLU A 199 6.16 -1.77 0.25
CA GLU A 199 5.47 -2.52 -0.82
C GLU A 199 6.48 -3.14 -1.78
N HIS A 200 7.52 -2.38 -2.17
CA HIS A 200 8.53 -2.87 -3.09
C HIS A 200 9.30 -4.07 -2.53
N ARG A 201 9.64 -4.04 -1.23
CA ARG A 201 10.27 -5.17 -0.52
C ARG A 201 9.37 -6.41 -0.53
N VAL A 202 8.09 -6.24 -0.17
CA VAL A 202 7.09 -7.32 -0.18
C VAL A 202 6.91 -7.89 -1.58
N SER A 203 6.78 -7.02 -2.59
CA SER A 203 6.66 -7.39 -4.00
C SER A 203 7.84 -8.21 -4.49
N THR A 204 9.06 -7.78 -4.16
CA THR A 204 10.31 -8.47 -4.54
C THR A 204 10.36 -9.86 -3.92
N ARG A 205 10.10 -9.97 -2.61
CA ARG A 205 10.12 -11.24 -1.90
C ARG A 205 9.03 -12.20 -2.40
N ARG A 206 7.81 -11.70 -2.60
CA ARG A 206 6.69 -12.45 -3.17
C ARG A 206 7.04 -13.00 -4.56
N GLN A 207 7.71 -12.22 -5.41
CA GLN A 207 8.18 -12.71 -6.72
C GLN A 207 9.23 -13.82 -6.59
N GLN A 208 10.12 -13.77 -5.59
CA GLN A 208 11.07 -14.86 -5.32
C GLN A 208 10.32 -16.14 -4.92
N LEU A 209 9.36 -16.05 -3.99
CA LEU A 209 8.52 -17.18 -3.59
C LEU A 209 7.76 -17.77 -4.79
N GLN A 210 7.19 -16.93 -5.66
CA GLN A 210 6.50 -17.40 -6.87
C GLN A 210 7.42 -18.20 -7.79
N ARG A 211 8.66 -17.74 -8.01
CA ARG A 211 9.63 -18.48 -8.83
C ARG A 211 9.95 -19.85 -8.23
N MET A 212 10.09 -19.94 -6.91
CA MET A 212 10.29 -21.20 -6.19
C MET A 212 9.08 -22.14 -6.32
N VAL A 213 7.86 -21.61 -6.12
CA VAL A 213 6.60 -22.37 -6.32
C VAL A 213 6.49 -22.90 -7.75
N ASP A 214 6.81 -22.08 -8.74
CA ASP A 214 6.79 -22.47 -10.15
C ASP A 214 7.84 -23.56 -10.43
N GLY A 215 9.03 -23.47 -9.82
CA GLY A 215 10.06 -24.53 -9.84
C GLY A 215 9.55 -25.87 -9.34
N CYS A 216 9.01 -25.90 -8.11
CA CYS A 216 8.39 -27.11 -7.55
C CYS A 216 7.25 -27.64 -8.42
N SER A 217 6.41 -26.75 -8.96
CA SER A 217 5.28 -27.13 -9.81
C SER A 217 5.73 -27.74 -11.14
N ARG A 218 6.79 -27.21 -11.77
CA ARG A 218 7.38 -27.78 -12.97
C ARG A 218 7.92 -29.18 -12.71
N GLU A 219 8.64 -29.37 -11.60
CA GLU A 219 9.21 -30.67 -11.24
C GLU A 219 8.12 -31.71 -10.94
N ILE A 220 7.09 -31.36 -10.15
CA ILE A 220 5.94 -32.24 -9.92
C ILE A 220 5.29 -32.63 -11.24
N THR A 221 5.06 -31.66 -12.13
CA THR A 221 4.45 -31.91 -13.45
C THR A 221 5.31 -32.84 -14.30
N ARG A 222 6.64 -32.70 -14.25
CA ARG A 222 7.59 -33.59 -14.94
C ARG A 222 7.45 -35.02 -14.44
N ARG A 223 7.45 -35.24 -13.11
CA ARG A 223 7.33 -36.59 -12.53
C ARG A 223 6.02 -37.28 -12.89
N TYR A 224 4.92 -36.53 -12.98
CA TYR A 224 3.65 -37.07 -13.49
C TYR A 224 3.71 -37.43 -14.97
N ARG A 225 4.35 -36.59 -15.79
CA ARG A 225 4.52 -36.86 -17.23
C ARG A 225 5.39 -38.10 -17.47
N ASP A 226 6.45 -38.27 -16.69
CA ASP A 226 7.43 -39.35 -16.85
C ASP A 226 7.01 -40.65 -16.14
N GLY A 227 5.87 -40.64 -15.42
CA GLY A 227 5.32 -41.80 -14.72
C GLY A 227 5.99 -42.12 -13.37
N GLU A 228 6.86 -41.24 -12.88
CA GLU A 228 7.50 -41.31 -11.55
C GLU A 228 6.52 -41.01 -10.39
N ALA A 229 5.34 -40.43 -10.70
CA ALA A 229 4.30 -40.06 -9.75
C ALA A 229 2.91 -40.52 -10.21
N ARG A 230 2.07 -40.97 -9.27
CA ARG A 230 0.69 -41.41 -9.55
C ARG A 230 -0.35 -40.47 -8.93
N VAL A 231 -1.54 -40.40 -9.52
CA VAL A 231 -2.63 -39.50 -9.06
C VAL A 231 -3.30 -40.09 -7.83
N GLU A 232 -3.34 -41.41 -7.74
CA GLU A 232 -3.87 -42.20 -6.63
C GLU A 232 -3.17 -41.84 -5.30
N ASP A 233 -1.89 -41.44 -5.36
CA ASP A 233 -1.10 -40.98 -4.20
C ASP A 233 -1.65 -39.69 -3.56
N LEU A 234 -2.56 -38.96 -4.23
CA LEU A 234 -3.24 -37.78 -3.69
C LEU A 234 -4.57 -38.11 -3.01
N LEU A 235 -5.10 -39.32 -3.24
CA LEU A 235 -6.42 -39.76 -2.80
C LEU A 235 -6.35 -40.85 -1.73
N ALA A 236 -5.18 -41.49 -1.57
CA ALA A 236 -4.95 -42.41 -0.48
C ALA A 236 -5.06 -41.66 0.87
N PRO A 237 -5.81 -42.18 1.85
CA PRO A 237 -5.85 -41.60 3.18
C PRO A 237 -4.46 -41.76 3.81
N GLY A 238 -3.77 -40.64 3.98
CA GLY A 238 -2.54 -40.53 4.76
C GLY A 238 -2.84 -40.29 6.23
#